data_AF-A0A1Q7NZ79-F1
#
_entry.id   AF-A0A1Q7NZ79-F1
#
_cell.length_a   1.000
_cell.length_b   1.000
_cell.length_c   1.000
_cell.angle_alpha   90.00
_cell.angle_beta   90.00
_cell.angle_gamma   90.00
#
_symmetry.space_group_name_H-M   'P 1'
#
loop_
_entity.id
_entity.type
_entity.pdbx_description
1 polymer ?
#
loop_
_entity_poly.entity_id
_entity_poly.type
_entity_poly.pdbx_seq_one_letter_code
_entity_poly.pdbx_strand_id
1 'polypeptide(L)'
;MGARANALAKQFEEASQAMTDALGRLSDADWRKATSAEKWTVGVAAHHVAMGHAAIANLIKNVASGQSVPNMTMAMLDEMNAKHAREHAKCTKAETLELHKKNAATAAGMVRALSDAELDRSGSVLKGVPPMTAQQAVEQILIGHVKEHLGSIRTTVGAR
;
A
#
# COMPACT_ATOMS: atom_id res chain seq x y z
N MET A 1 -4.18 23.17 1.16
CA MET A 1 -3.72 22.22 0.12
C MET A 1 -2.41 22.72 -0.44
N GLY A 2 -1.33 21.96 -0.29
CA GLY A 2 0.02 22.34 -0.75
C GLY A 2 0.36 21.74 -2.13
N ALA A 3 1.28 22.38 -2.87
CA ALA A 3 1.73 21.87 -4.17
C ALA A 3 2.40 20.48 -4.04
N ARG A 4 3.10 20.22 -2.92
CA ARG A 4 3.73 18.93 -2.61
C ARG A 4 2.69 17.82 -2.44
N ALA A 5 1.65 18.06 -1.64
CA ALA A 5 0.57 17.09 -1.41
C ALA A 5 -0.12 16.66 -2.72
N ASN A 6 -0.38 17.62 -3.62
CA ASN A 6 -0.94 17.34 -4.94
C ASN A 6 -0.01 16.46 -5.79
N ALA A 7 1.30 16.76 -5.80
CA ALA A 7 2.28 15.99 -6.54
C ALA A 7 2.40 14.55 -6.02
N LEU A 8 2.42 14.37 -4.70
CA LEU A 8 2.45 13.06 -4.04
C LEU A 8 1.20 12.23 -4.34
N ALA A 9 0.02 12.84 -4.23
CA ALA A 9 -1.25 12.18 -4.57
C ALA A 9 -1.26 11.70 -6.02
N LYS A 10 -0.77 12.52 -6.96
CA LYS A 10 -0.66 12.13 -8.37
C LYS A 10 0.29 10.96 -8.59
N GLN A 11 1.46 10.96 -7.96
CA GLN A 11 2.41 9.84 -8.04
C GLN A 11 1.82 8.53 -7.50
N PHE A 12 1.05 8.62 -6.41
CA PHE A 12 0.34 7.48 -5.85
C PHE A 12 -0.79 6.97 -6.76
N GLU A 13 -1.56 7.88 -7.38
CA GLU A 13 -2.58 7.53 -8.37
C GLU A 13 -1.96 6.83 -9.59
N GLU A 14 -0.82 7.33 -10.10
CA GLU A 14 -0.08 6.69 -11.19
C GLU A 14 0.38 5.27 -10.82
N ALA A 15 0.94 5.08 -9.63
CA ALA A 15 1.34 3.75 -9.15
C ALA A 15 0.13 2.80 -8.99
N SER A 16 -0.97 3.31 -8.44
CA SER A 16 -2.22 2.56 -8.23
C SER A 16 -2.89 2.18 -9.55
N GLN A 17 -2.82 3.05 -10.55
CA GLN A 17 -3.29 2.76 -11.90
C GLN A 17 -2.44 1.69 -12.57
N ALA A 18 -1.10 1.77 -12.45
CA ALA A 18 -0.20 0.75 -12.99
C ALA A 18 -0.46 -0.63 -12.38
N MET A 19 -0.80 -0.69 -11.08
CA MET A 19 -1.26 -1.92 -10.43
C MET A 19 -2.59 -2.39 -11.04
N THR A 20 -3.59 -1.50 -11.14
CA THR A 20 -4.91 -1.83 -11.72
C THR A 20 -4.79 -2.42 -13.12
N ASP A 21 -3.96 -1.82 -13.98
CA ASP A 21 -3.75 -2.26 -15.35
C ASP A 21 -3.08 -3.63 -15.42
N ALA A 22 -2.09 -3.86 -14.55
CA ALA A 22 -1.40 -5.15 -14.47
C ALA A 22 -2.37 -6.25 -14.02
N LEU A 23 -3.11 -6.03 -12.93
CA LEU A 23 -4.06 -6.99 -12.39
C LEU A 23 -5.21 -7.29 -13.38
N GLY A 24 -5.69 -6.29 -14.11
CA GLY A 24 -6.76 -6.43 -15.09
C GLY A 24 -6.43 -7.42 -16.23
N ARG A 25 -5.15 -7.59 -16.56
CA ARG A 25 -4.66 -8.48 -17.62
C ARG A 25 -4.40 -9.92 -17.17
N LEU A 26 -4.42 -10.19 -15.86
CA LEU A 26 -4.07 -11.50 -15.34
C LEU A 26 -5.15 -12.54 -15.61
N SER A 27 -4.73 -13.74 -16.00
CA SER A 27 -5.59 -14.91 -16.06
C SER A 27 -5.85 -15.48 -14.66
N ASP A 28 -6.83 -16.38 -14.54
CA ASP A 28 -7.07 -17.12 -13.28
C ASP A 28 -5.88 -18.00 -12.89
N ALA A 29 -5.11 -18.49 -13.88
CA ALA A 29 -3.90 -19.24 -13.63
C ALA A 29 -2.81 -18.34 -13.04
N ASP A 30 -2.62 -17.13 -13.58
CA ASP A 30 -1.69 -16.15 -13.03
C ASP A 30 -2.05 -15.73 -11.60
N TRP A 31 -3.35 -15.53 -11.34
CA TRP A 31 -3.87 -15.15 -10.02
C TRP A 31 -3.50 -16.14 -8.92
N ARG A 32 -3.38 -17.44 -9.27
CA ARG A 32 -3.07 -18.54 -8.34
C ARG A 32 -1.58 -18.82 -8.18
N LYS A 33 -0.71 -18.21 -9.00
CA LYS A 33 0.74 -18.41 -8.87
C LYS A 33 1.23 -17.88 -7.53
N ALA A 34 2.13 -18.62 -6.89
CA ALA A 34 2.81 -18.16 -5.68
C ALA A 34 3.96 -17.23 -6.06
N THR A 35 4.05 -16.07 -5.40
CA THR A 35 5.18 -15.15 -5.58
C THR A 35 6.42 -15.72 -4.90
N SER A 36 7.58 -15.50 -5.52
CA SER A 36 8.85 -16.01 -4.99
C SER A 36 9.29 -15.23 -3.75
N ALA A 37 8.99 -13.94 -3.68
CA ALA A 37 9.40 -13.06 -2.59
C ALA A 37 8.50 -13.21 -1.34
N GLU A 38 7.18 -13.17 -1.52
CA GLU A 38 6.24 -13.11 -0.38
C GLU A 38 5.69 -14.49 0.00
N LYS A 39 5.84 -15.49 -0.88
CA LYS A 39 5.28 -16.85 -0.73
C LYS A 39 3.74 -16.88 -0.64
N TRP A 40 3.07 -15.80 -1.01
CA TRP A 40 1.63 -15.73 -1.16
C TRP A 40 1.22 -15.90 -2.61
N THR A 41 -0.05 -16.20 -2.88
CA THR A 41 -0.54 -16.14 -4.25
C THR A 41 -0.52 -14.69 -4.75
N VAL A 42 -0.41 -14.50 -6.06
CA VAL A 42 -0.55 -13.18 -6.70
C VAL A 42 -1.85 -12.50 -6.26
N GLY A 43 -2.94 -13.25 -6.16
CA GLY A 43 -4.21 -12.72 -5.67
C GLY A 43 -4.15 -12.18 -4.24
N VAL A 44 -3.53 -12.93 -3.33
CA VAL A 44 -3.33 -12.49 -1.94
C VAL A 44 -2.44 -11.25 -1.86
N ALA A 45 -1.34 -11.20 -2.63
CA ALA A 45 -0.47 -10.03 -2.70
C ALA A 45 -1.23 -8.79 -3.21
N ALA A 46 -2.04 -8.94 -4.25
CA ALA A 46 -2.87 -7.87 -4.78
C ALA A 46 -3.93 -7.40 -3.76
N HIS A 47 -4.60 -8.35 -3.08
CA HIS A 47 -5.60 -8.04 -2.06
C HIS A 47 -4.98 -7.36 -0.84
N HIS A 48 -3.76 -7.78 -0.46
CA HIS A 48 -2.98 -7.12 0.57
C HIS A 48 -2.71 -5.65 0.22
N VAL A 49 -2.32 -5.34 -1.02
CA VAL A 49 -2.18 -3.96 -1.50
C VAL A 49 -3.49 -3.19 -1.42
N ALA A 50 -4.58 -3.79 -1.89
CA ALA A 50 -5.91 -3.17 -1.88
C ALA A 50 -6.35 -2.74 -0.47
N MET A 51 -6.12 -3.59 0.54
CA MET A 51 -6.39 -3.26 1.95
C MET A 51 -5.35 -2.30 2.55
N GLY A 52 -4.09 -2.45 2.16
CA GLY A 52 -2.96 -1.67 2.66
C GLY A 52 -3.14 -0.17 2.47
N HIS A 53 -3.72 0.28 1.35
CA HIS A 53 -4.00 1.70 1.09
C HIS A 53 -4.68 2.41 2.26
N ALA A 54 -5.76 1.81 2.80
CA ALA A 54 -6.53 2.41 3.88
C ALA A 54 -5.76 2.40 5.21
N ALA A 55 -5.06 1.31 5.51
CA ALA A 55 -4.24 1.18 6.72
C ALA A 55 -3.07 2.18 6.72
N ILE A 56 -2.35 2.28 5.60
CA ILE A 56 -1.21 3.18 5.44
C ILE A 56 -1.69 4.64 5.39
N ALA A 57 -2.83 4.93 4.75
CA ALA A 57 -3.41 6.27 4.79
C ALA A 57 -3.71 6.74 6.22
N ASN A 58 -4.24 5.86 7.07
CA ASN A 58 -4.47 6.18 8.49
C ASN A 58 -3.15 6.39 9.25
N LEU A 59 -2.12 5.59 8.97
CA LEU A 59 -0.78 5.79 9.53
C LEU A 59 -0.22 7.18 9.15
N ILE A 60 -0.29 7.55 7.87
CA ILE A 60 0.15 8.86 7.39
C ILE A 60 -0.63 9.99 8.06
N LYS A 61 -1.94 9.85 8.21
CA LYS A 61 -2.78 10.83 8.91
C LYS A 61 -2.34 11.02 10.37
N ASN A 62 -1.96 9.95 11.06
CA ASN A 62 -1.43 10.03 12.42
C ASN A 62 -0.08 10.76 12.45
N VAL A 63 0.85 10.43 11.55
CA VAL A 63 2.13 11.15 11.47
C VAL A 63 1.92 12.63 11.16
N ALA A 64 1.02 12.92 10.22
CA ALA A 64 0.61 14.28 9.84
C ALA A 64 -0.10 15.04 10.97
N SER A 65 -0.65 14.37 11.99
CA SER A 65 -1.18 15.00 13.20
C SER A 65 -0.15 15.13 14.33
N GLY A 66 1.10 14.72 14.09
CA GLY A 66 2.18 14.69 15.09
C GLY A 66 2.12 13.48 16.02
N GLN A 67 1.32 12.46 15.67
CA GLN A 67 1.20 11.23 16.44
C GLN A 67 2.19 10.15 15.95
N SER A 68 2.56 9.27 16.86
CA SER A 68 3.38 8.09 16.58
C SER A 68 2.60 6.80 16.85
N VAL A 69 3.03 5.68 16.27
CA VAL A 69 2.54 4.34 16.57
C VAL A 69 3.63 3.53 17.30
N PRO A 70 3.99 3.91 18.55
CA PRO A 70 5.19 3.42 19.23
C PRO A 70 5.19 1.91 19.54
N ASN A 71 4.02 1.27 19.47
CA ASN A 71 3.84 -0.13 19.87
C ASN A 71 3.77 -1.10 18.68
N MET A 72 3.68 -0.60 17.43
CA MET A 72 3.69 -1.49 16.27
C MET A 72 5.10 -2.08 16.12
N THR A 73 5.22 -3.40 16.04
CA THR A 73 6.51 -4.08 15.84
C THR A 73 6.52 -4.82 14.52
N MET A 74 7.71 -5.13 13.98
CA MET A 74 7.82 -5.95 12.76
C MET A 74 7.13 -7.30 12.94
N ALA A 75 7.32 -7.97 14.09
CA ALA A 75 6.70 -9.26 14.36
C ALA A 75 5.16 -9.18 14.36
N MET A 76 4.58 -8.11 14.92
CA MET A 76 3.13 -7.90 14.86
C MET A 76 2.64 -7.63 13.44
N LEU A 77 3.39 -6.86 12.65
CA LEU A 77 3.07 -6.61 11.25
C LEU A 77 3.13 -7.91 10.43
N ASP A 78 4.17 -8.73 10.63
CA ASP A 78 4.32 -10.03 9.98
C ASP A 78 3.17 -10.99 10.35
N GLU A 79 2.75 -11.00 11.62
CA GLU A 79 1.61 -11.78 12.07
C GLU A 79 0.29 -11.30 11.43
N MET A 80 0.06 -9.99 11.37
CA MET A 80 -1.09 -9.39 10.69
C MET A 80 -1.11 -9.75 9.20
N ASN A 81 0.05 -9.69 8.54
CA ASN A 81 0.22 -10.06 7.14
C ASN A 81 -0.06 -11.54 6.90
N ALA A 82 0.50 -12.42 7.74
CA ALA A 82 0.27 -13.85 7.65
C ALA A 82 -1.20 -14.21 7.91
N LYS A 83 -1.86 -13.52 8.85
CA LYS A 83 -3.29 -13.67 9.11
C LYS A 83 -4.10 -13.26 7.88
N HIS A 84 -3.84 -12.08 7.33
CA HIS A 84 -4.49 -11.59 6.10
C HIS A 84 -4.35 -12.60 4.96
N ALA A 85 -3.14 -13.12 4.74
CA ALA A 85 -2.89 -14.10 3.68
C ALA A 85 -3.72 -15.38 3.83
N ARG A 86 -3.93 -15.85 5.07
CA ARG A 86 -4.79 -17.01 5.35
C ARG A 86 -6.27 -16.69 5.13
N GLU A 87 -6.74 -15.56 5.65
CA GLU A 87 -8.15 -15.16 5.59
C GLU A 87 -8.60 -14.87 4.14
N HIS A 88 -7.71 -14.33 3.33
CA HIS A 88 -7.98 -13.94 1.94
C HIS A 88 -7.38 -14.90 0.90
N ALA A 89 -7.03 -16.13 1.29
CA ALA A 89 -6.45 -17.14 0.39
C ALA A 89 -7.33 -17.47 -0.83
N LYS A 90 -8.64 -17.19 -0.75
CA LYS A 90 -9.62 -17.40 -1.82
C LYS A 90 -10.15 -16.12 -2.44
N CYS A 91 -9.46 -14.99 -2.23
CA CYS A 91 -9.91 -13.72 -2.77
C CYS A 91 -10.04 -13.73 -4.29
N THR A 92 -11.06 -13.06 -4.80
CA THR A 92 -11.32 -12.97 -6.23
C THR A 92 -10.62 -11.78 -6.87
N LYS A 93 -10.33 -11.85 -8.17
CA LYS A 93 -9.79 -10.71 -8.91
C LYS A 93 -10.78 -9.53 -8.92
N ALA A 94 -12.07 -9.81 -9.06
CA ALA A 94 -13.10 -8.79 -9.14
C ALA A 94 -13.21 -7.99 -7.84
N GLU A 95 -13.35 -8.67 -6.69
CA GLU A 95 -13.44 -7.98 -5.39
C GLU A 95 -12.16 -7.20 -5.07
N THR A 96 -11.00 -7.76 -5.43
CA THR A 96 -9.70 -7.13 -5.18
C THR A 96 -9.54 -5.85 -5.98
N LEU A 97 -9.95 -5.85 -7.26
CA LEU A 97 -9.91 -4.66 -8.11
C LEU A 97 -10.89 -3.58 -7.63
N GLU A 98 -12.09 -3.96 -7.20
CA GLU A 98 -13.07 -3.03 -6.65
C GLU A 98 -12.54 -2.36 -5.37
N LEU A 99 -12.04 -3.19 -4.44
CA LEU A 99 -11.45 -2.75 -3.19
C LEU A 99 -10.22 -1.84 -3.41
N HIS A 100 -9.34 -2.23 -4.33
CA HIS A 100 -8.14 -1.48 -4.69
C HIS A 100 -8.50 -0.09 -5.20
N LYS A 101 -9.41 0.01 -6.17
CA LYS A 101 -9.83 1.31 -6.74
C LYS A 101 -10.46 2.22 -5.69
N LYS A 102 -11.36 1.66 -4.87
CA LYS A 102 -12.02 2.40 -3.78
C LYS A 102 -11.00 2.95 -2.79
N ASN A 103 -10.15 2.08 -2.25
CA ASN A 103 -9.21 2.47 -1.21
C ASN A 103 -8.09 3.36 -1.75
N ALA A 104 -7.64 3.16 -2.99
CA ALA A 104 -6.70 4.05 -3.65
C ALA A 104 -7.29 5.46 -3.83
N ALA A 105 -8.54 5.59 -4.28
CA ALA A 105 -9.19 6.90 -4.38
C ALA A 105 -9.31 7.60 -3.02
N THR A 106 -9.67 6.86 -1.96
CA THR A 106 -9.71 7.38 -0.59
C THR A 106 -8.34 7.83 -0.10
N ALA A 107 -7.30 7.01 -0.28
CA ALA A 107 -5.95 7.34 0.14
C ALA A 107 -5.39 8.55 -0.64
N ALA A 108 -5.61 8.63 -1.94
CA ALA A 108 -5.21 9.76 -2.78
C ALA A 108 -5.89 11.06 -2.34
N GLY A 109 -7.19 11.01 -2.06
CA GLY A 109 -7.95 12.14 -1.53
C GLY A 109 -7.41 12.63 -0.18
N MET A 110 -7.04 11.70 0.70
CA MET A 110 -6.42 12.02 2.01
C MET A 110 -5.06 12.70 1.82
N VAL A 111 -4.16 12.12 1.02
CA VAL A 111 -2.83 12.71 0.76
C VAL A 111 -2.97 14.12 0.18
N ARG A 112 -3.89 14.30 -0.77
CA ARG A 112 -4.17 15.59 -1.41
C ARG A 112 -4.64 16.66 -0.44
N ALA A 113 -5.34 16.26 0.64
CA ALA A 113 -5.86 17.18 1.63
C ALA A 113 -4.79 17.74 2.59
N LEU A 114 -3.62 17.09 2.67
CA LEU A 114 -2.54 17.53 3.54
C LEU A 114 -1.98 18.91 3.15
N SER A 115 -1.58 19.66 4.16
CA SER A 115 -0.77 20.88 4.02
C SER A 115 0.73 20.56 4.02
N ASP A 116 1.54 21.48 3.51
CA ASP A 116 3.01 21.33 3.53
C ASP A 116 3.55 21.21 4.96
N ALA A 117 2.96 21.95 5.91
CA ALA A 117 3.32 21.86 7.34
C ALA A 117 2.96 20.49 7.95
N GLU A 118 1.84 19.88 7.54
CA GLU A 118 1.49 18.52 7.97
C GLU A 118 2.41 17.47 7.35
N LEU A 119 2.83 17.67 6.09
CA LEU A 119 3.81 16.81 5.43
C LEU A 119 5.19 16.83 6.11
N ASP A 120 5.55 17.94 6.76
CA ASP A 120 6.82 18.11 7.47
C ASP A 120 6.80 17.54 8.90
N ARG A 121 5.63 17.21 9.45
CA ARG A 121 5.53 16.56 10.77
C ARG A 121 6.11 15.15 10.72
N SER A 122 6.77 14.76 11.81
CA SER A 122 7.47 13.49 11.94
C SER A 122 6.92 12.67 13.11
N GLY A 123 6.92 11.35 12.94
CA GLY A 123 6.43 10.40 13.93
C GLY A 123 7.03 9.02 13.69
N SER A 124 7.06 8.20 14.74
CA SER A 124 7.45 6.80 14.61
C SER A 124 6.31 6.01 13.97
N VAL A 125 6.62 5.31 12.88
CA VAL A 125 5.69 4.44 12.14
C VAL A 125 5.78 2.96 12.54
N LEU A 126 6.86 2.60 13.22
CA LEU A 126 7.20 1.24 13.59
C LEU A 126 8.29 1.27 14.67
N LYS A 127 8.17 0.42 15.69
CA LYS A 127 9.12 0.32 16.80
C LYS A 127 10.50 -0.08 16.28
N GLY A 128 11.52 0.68 16.68
CA GLY A 128 12.92 0.45 16.30
C GLY A 128 13.30 1.01 14.93
N VAL A 129 12.34 1.58 14.18
CA VAL A 129 12.61 2.33 12.96
C VAL A 129 12.69 3.82 13.30
N PRO A 130 13.67 4.56 12.74
CA PRO A 130 13.74 6.01 12.91
C PRO A 130 12.41 6.69 12.53
N PRO A 131 12.00 7.74 13.27
CA PRO A 131 10.85 8.54 12.86
C PRO A 131 11.00 9.06 11.43
N MET A 132 9.88 9.15 10.73
CA MET A 132 9.83 9.69 9.37
C MET A 132 8.76 10.75 9.26
N THR A 133 8.93 11.66 8.32
CA THR A 133 7.93 12.68 8.02
C THR A 133 6.69 12.07 7.37
N ALA A 134 5.55 12.76 7.44
CA ALA A 134 4.36 12.32 6.71
C ALA A 134 4.62 12.24 5.20
N GLN A 135 5.44 13.14 4.63
CA GLN A 135 5.88 13.02 3.25
C GLN A 135 6.69 11.73 3.01
N GLN A 136 7.67 11.42 3.85
CA GLN A 136 8.46 10.19 3.73
C GLN A 136 7.57 8.94 3.84
N ALA A 137 6.57 8.95 4.72
CA ALA A 137 5.61 7.87 4.84
C ALA A 137 4.75 7.71 3.56
N VAL A 138 4.37 8.80 2.89
CA VAL A 138 3.69 8.73 1.58
C VAL A 138 4.63 8.13 0.52
N GLU A 139 5.86 8.60 0.43
CA GLU A 139 6.81 8.17 -0.61
C GLU A 139 7.26 6.72 -0.43
N GLN A 140 7.65 6.36 0.79
CA GLN A 140 8.34 5.10 1.08
C GLN A 140 7.38 3.99 1.50
N ILE A 141 6.29 4.33 2.20
CA ILE A 141 5.33 3.32 2.67
C ILE A 141 4.17 3.25 1.69
N LEU A 142 3.45 4.34 1.41
CA LEU A 142 2.26 4.25 0.55
C LEU A 142 2.61 3.96 -0.92
N ILE A 143 3.48 4.77 -1.53
CA ILE A 143 3.87 4.58 -2.93
C ILE A 143 4.85 3.41 -3.07
N GLY A 144 5.81 3.28 -2.15
CA GLY A 144 6.78 2.19 -2.11
C GLY A 144 6.09 0.82 -2.07
N HIS A 145 5.13 0.62 -1.17
CA HIS A 145 4.35 -0.62 -1.03
C HIS A 145 3.72 -1.06 -2.35
N VAL A 146 3.03 -0.15 -3.04
CA VAL A 146 2.41 -0.47 -4.34
C VAL A 146 3.46 -0.91 -5.36
N LYS A 147 4.57 -0.18 -5.45
CA LYS A 147 5.63 -0.46 -6.43
C LYS A 147 6.34 -1.80 -6.15
N GLU A 148 6.63 -2.09 -4.89
CA GLU A 148 7.28 -3.33 -4.47
C GLU A 148 6.41 -4.55 -4.79
N HIS A 149 5.14 -4.53 -4.38
CA HIS A 149 4.22 -5.63 -4.67
C HIS A 149 3.93 -5.77 -6.17
N LEU A 150 3.77 -4.67 -6.90
CA LEU A 150 3.60 -4.71 -8.35
C LEU A 150 4.83 -5.36 -9.04
N GLY A 151 6.04 -5.04 -8.58
CA GLY A 151 7.27 -5.67 -9.05
C GLY A 151 7.32 -7.18 -8.79
N SER A 152 6.95 -7.61 -7.59
CA SER A 152 6.83 -9.02 -7.22
C SER A 152 5.82 -9.77 -8.11
N ILE A 153 4.64 -9.18 -8.30
CA ILE A 153 3.58 -9.75 -9.15
C ILE A 153 4.05 -9.86 -10.60
N ARG A 154 4.59 -8.80 -11.20
CA ARG A 154 5.10 -8.81 -12.58
C ARG A 154 6.16 -9.88 -12.81
N THR A 155 7.11 -9.99 -11.88
CA THR A 155 8.15 -11.03 -11.89
C THR A 155 7.53 -12.43 -11.87
N THR A 156 6.51 -12.64 -11.04
CA THR A 156 5.83 -13.93 -10.87
C THR A 156 5.04 -14.35 -12.11
N VAL A 157 4.39 -13.41 -12.78
CA VAL A 157 3.53 -13.71 -13.95
C VAL A 157 4.28 -13.62 -15.27
N GLY A 158 5.53 -13.15 -15.28
CA GLY A 158 6.33 -12.95 -16.50
C GLY A 158 5.88 -11.76 -17.35
N ALA A 159 5.12 -10.82 -16.77
CA ALA A 159 4.65 -9.62 -17.46
C ALA A 159 5.73 -8.54 -17.35
N ARG A 160 6.20 -8.03 -18.50
CA ARG A 160 7.06 -6.84 -18.58
C ARG A 160 6.22 -5.57 -18.49
#